data_AF-A0A1G6PHU8-F1
#
_entry.id   AF-A0A1G6PHU8-F1
#
_cell.length_a   1.000
_cell.length_b   1.000
_cell.length_c   1.000
_cell.angle_alpha   90.00
_cell.angle_beta   90.00
_cell.angle_gamma   90.00
#
_symmetry.space_group_name_H-M   'P 1'
#
loop_
_entity.id
_entity.type
_entity.pdbx_description
1 polymer ?
#
loop_
_entity_poly.entity_id
_entity_poly.type
_entity_poly.pdbx_seq_one_letter_code
_entity_poly.pdbx_strand_id
1 'polypeptide(L)'
;MLNGAVLATCKPRRRHQEFLSFLREIDKAVPAELDMRCIVNNYGGHKHPTVKAWLSARPPWHMHFILTYGPWLNQVERVLRVFALITGKAIRSGSFGSVR
;
A
#
# COMPACT_ATOMS: atom_id res chain seq x y z
N MET A 1 -11.89 -4.41 17.78
CA MET A 1 -10.81 -5.38 17.43
C MET A 1 -10.15 -4.91 16.14
N LEU A 2 -8.84 -4.66 16.12
CA LEU A 2 -8.09 -4.55 14.85
C LEU A 2 -7.85 -5.96 14.32
N ASN A 3 -8.32 -6.27 13.11
CA ASN A 3 -8.19 -7.61 12.51
C ASN A 3 -6.84 -7.83 11.79
N GLY A 4 -5.97 -6.82 11.73
CA GLY A 4 -4.63 -6.91 11.14
C GLY A 4 -4.64 -7.29 9.65
N ALA A 5 -5.75 -7.12 8.95
CA ALA A 5 -5.89 -7.52 7.56
C ALA A 5 -4.96 -6.68 6.66
N VAL A 6 -4.19 -7.35 5.80
CA VAL A 6 -3.24 -6.72 4.87
C VAL A 6 -3.78 -6.85 3.45
N LEU A 7 -4.05 -5.71 2.81
CA LEU A 7 -4.34 -5.63 1.37
C LEU A 7 -3.06 -5.27 0.62
N ALA A 8 -2.66 -6.12 -0.32
CA ALA A 8 -1.47 -5.90 -1.13
C ALA A 8 -1.73 -6.31 -2.58
N THR A 9 -1.37 -5.43 -3.52
CA THR A 9 -1.50 -5.70 -4.95
C THR A 9 -0.20 -5.32 -5.66
N CYS A 10 0.40 -6.27 -6.38
CA CYS A 10 1.57 -6.00 -7.23
C CYS A 10 1.10 -5.46 -8.59
N LYS A 11 1.62 -4.30 -9.00
CA LYS A 11 1.32 -3.69 -10.29
C LYS A 11 2.61 -3.62 -11.13
N PRO A 12 2.52 -3.78 -12.47
CA PRO A 12 3.70 -3.86 -13.34
C PRO A 12 4.48 -2.53 -13.42
N ARG A 13 3.85 -1.40 -13.10
CA ARG A 13 4.46 -0.07 -13.12
C ARG A 13 4.03 0.76 -11.91
N ARG A 14 4.88 1.70 -11.51
CA ARG A 14 4.65 2.64 -10.41
C ARG A 14 4.13 3.99 -10.92
N ARG A 15 2.97 4.03 -11.61
CA ARG A 15 2.36 5.30 -12.07
C ARG A 15 1.09 5.62 -11.30
N HIS A 16 0.55 6.81 -11.54
CA HIS A 16 -0.64 7.30 -10.87
C HIS A 16 -1.89 6.48 -11.18
N GLN A 17 -1.97 5.83 -12.35
CA GLN A 17 -3.11 4.98 -12.74
C GLN A 17 -3.18 3.72 -11.88
N GLU A 18 -2.04 3.07 -11.70
CA GLU A 18 -1.91 1.88 -10.87
C GLU A 18 -2.16 2.21 -9.39
N PHE A 19 -1.68 3.38 -8.94
CA PHE A 19 -1.99 3.89 -7.60
C PHE A 19 -3.50 4.13 -7.42
N LEU A 20 -4.15 4.79 -8.38
CA LEU A 20 -5.58 5.06 -8.31
C LEU A 20 -6.43 3.79 -8.35
N SER A 21 -6.03 2.79 -9.16
CA SER A 21 -6.66 1.47 -9.15
C SER A 21 -6.61 0.83 -7.77
N PHE A 22 -5.47 0.95 -7.08
CA PHE A 22 -5.31 0.40 -5.74
C PHE A 22 -6.17 1.15 -4.71
N LEU A 23 -6.26 2.49 -4.79
CA LEU A 23 -7.17 3.24 -3.91
C LEU A 23 -8.63 2.80 -4.07
N ARG A 24 -9.06 2.48 -5.29
CA ARG A 24 -10.41 1.94 -5.56
C ARG A 24 -10.60 0.53 -5.01
N GLU A 25 -9.56 -0.30 -4.99
CA GLU A 25 -9.62 -1.62 -4.36
C GLU A 25 -9.82 -1.47 -2.84
N ILE A 26 -9.14 -0.51 -2.20
CA ILE A 26 -9.31 -0.19 -0.78
C ILE A 26 -10.71 0.37 -0.51
N ASP A 27 -11.19 1.31 -1.32
CA ASP A 27 -12.53 1.92 -1.22
C ASP A 27 -13.66 0.88 -1.24
N LYS A 28 -13.45 -0.25 -1.93
CA LYS A 28 -14.41 -1.38 -1.95
C LYS A 28 -14.29 -2.32 -0.76
N ALA A 29 -13.09 -2.45 -0.21
CA ALA A 29 -12.79 -3.40 0.86
C ALA A 29 -13.14 -2.87 2.26
N VAL A 30 -13.19 -1.54 2.41
CA VAL A 30 -13.40 -0.88 3.70
C VAL A 30 -14.80 -0.26 3.72
N PRO A 31 -15.57 -0.40 4.82
CA PRO A 31 -16.86 0.27 4.98
C PRO A 31 -16.78 1.79 4.77
N ALA A 32 -17.75 2.36 4.07
CA ALA A 32 -17.79 3.78 3.70
C ALA A 32 -17.94 4.75 4.90
N GLU A 33 -18.33 4.22 6.06
CA GLU A 33 -18.53 4.97 7.31
C GLU A 33 -17.22 5.28 8.04
N LEU A 34 -16.10 4.70 7.61
CA LEU A 34 -14.80 4.85 8.27
C LEU A 34 -13.96 5.96 7.65
N ASP A 35 -13.33 6.76 8.51
CA ASP A 35 -12.31 7.72 8.12
C ASP A 35 -11.03 7.02 7.66
N MET A 36 -10.68 7.20 6.40
CA MET A 36 -9.45 6.68 5.80
C MET A 36 -8.32 7.68 5.93
N ARG A 37 -7.30 7.30 6.72
CA ARG A 37 -6.03 8.02 6.81
C ARG A 37 -4.94 7.26 6.07
N CYS A 38 -4.53 7.79 4.93
CA CYS A 38 -3.47 7.20 4.12
C CYS A 38 -2.16 7.92 4.37
N ILE A 39 -1.17 7.18 4.84
CA ILE A 39 0.19 7.67 4.99
C ILE A 39 1.00 7.19 3.79
N VAL A 40 1.49 8.13 2.98
CA VAL A 40 2.18 7.86 1.72
C VAL A 40 3.52 8.60 1.66
N ASN A 41 4.46 8.07 0.88
CA ASN A 41 5.71 8.78 0.62
C ASN A 41 5.46 10.00 -0.30
N ASN A 42 6.40 10.93 -0.35
CA ASN A 42 6.33 12.11 -1.20
C ASN A 42 6.70 11.79 -2.67
N TYR A 43 6.01 10.84 -3.30
CA TYR A 43 6.18 10.50 -4.71
C TYR A 43 5.20 11.26 -5.61
N GLY A 44 5.69 11.75 -6.76
CA GLY A 44 4.90 12.56 -7.69
C GLY A 44 3.63 11.87 -8.21
N GLY A 45 3.63 10.55 -8.31
CA GLY A 45 2.46 9.77 -8.73
C GLY A 45 1.24 9.93 -7.80
N HIS A 46 1.46 10.20 -6.51
CA HIS A 46 0.38 10.42 -5.53
C HIS A 46 -0.21 11.84 -5.62
N LYS A 47 0.54 12.79 -6.18
CA LYS A 47 0.13 14.20 -6.32
C LYS A 47 -0.50 14.51 -7.67
N HIS A 48 -0.68 13.50 -8.53
CA HIS A 48 -1.25 13.66 -9.86
C HIS A 48 -2.66 14.29 -9.79
N PRO A 49 -3.02 15.21 -10.71
CA PRO A 49 -4.33 15.87 -10.69
C PRO A 49 -5.51 14.89 -10.63
N THR A 50 -5.46 13.79 -11.39
CA THR A 50 -6.50 12.75 -11.37
C THR A 50 -6.66 12.09 -10.01
N VAL A 51 -5.56 11.89 -9.28
CA VAL A 51 -5.60 11.30 -7.92
C VAL A 51 -6.21 12.29 -6.95
N LYS A 52 -5.78 13.56 -7.01
CA LYS A 52 -6.36 14.63 -6.18
C LYS A 52 -7.86 14.79 -6.42
N ALA A 53 -8.29 14.84 -7.69
CA ALA A 53 -9.70 14.96 -8.05
C ALA A 53 -10.53 13.77 -7.51
N TRP A 54 -9.99 12.56 -7.60
CA TRP A 54 -10.67 11.37 -7.06
C TRP A 54 -10.80 11.39 -5.53
N LEU A 55 -9.78 11.87 -4.82
CA LEU A 55 -9.80 12.04 -3.37
C LEU A 55 -10.77 13.15 -2.95
N SER A 56 -10.79 14.29 -3.65
CA SER A 56 -11.71 15.38 -3.36
C SER A 56 -13.19 14.99 -3.52
N ALA A 57 -13.49 14.03 -4.39
CA ALA A 57 -14.84 13.49 -4.54
C ALA A 57 -15.27 12.55 -3.38
N ARG A 58 -14.38 12.24 -2.44
CA ARG A 58 -14.61 11.28 -1.34
C ARG A 58 -14.19 11.88 0.00
N PRO A 59 -15.14 12.44 0.78
CA PRO A 59 -14.84 13.19 2.00
C PRO A 59 -14.04 12.46 3.11
N PRO A 60 -14.15 11.14 3.35
CA PRO A 60 -13.42 10.52 4.47
C PRO A 60 -11.95 10.18 4.14
N TRP A 61 -11.33 10.79 3.12
CA TRP A 61 -9.93 10.50 2.75
C TRP A 61 -8.96 11.61 3.17
N HIS A 62 -8.05 11.26 4.07
CA HIS A 62 -6.95 12.12 4.50
C HIS A 62 -5.60 11.56 4.05
N MET A 63 -4.91 12.28 3.16
CA MET A 63 -3.56 11.92 2.69
C MET A 63 -2.49 12.64 3.52
N HIS A 64 -1.63 11.88 4.19
CA HIS A 64 -0.46 12.35 4.89
C HIS A 64 0.80 12.01 4.09
N PHE A 65 1.48 13.04 3.58
CA PHE A 65 2.72 12.88 2.84
C PHE A 65 3.92 12.99 3.77
N ILE A 66 4.72 11.94 3.83
CA ILE A 66 5.96 11.95 4.62
C ILE A 66 7.13 12.39 3.75
N LEU A 67 8.00 13.20 4.34
CA LEU A 67 9.23 13.65 3.72
C LEU A 67 10.01 12.44 3.21
N THR A 68 10.50 12.54 1.97
CA THR A 68 11.48 11.60 1.44
C THR A 68 12.64 11.56 2.44
N TYR A 69 13.04 10.36 2.88
CA TYR A 69 14.07 10.12 3.91
C TYR A 69 13.64 10.35 5.38
N GLY A 70 12.36 10.51 5.67
CA GLY A 70 11.87 10.57 7.05
C GLY A 70 12.13 9.25 7.82
N PRO A 71 12.54 9.30 9.10
CA PRO A 71 12.92 8.11 9.89
C PRO A 71 11.79 7.09 10.08
N TRP A 72 10.53 7.46 9.81
CA TRP A 72 9.38 6.55 9.80
C TRP A 72 9.36 5.61 8.59
N LEU A 73 9.91 6.04 7.44
CA LEU A 73 10.03 5.17 6.27
C LEU A 73 10.92 3.95 6.60
N ASN A 74 11.96 4.11 7.43
CA ASN A 74 12.77 2.99 7.91
C ASN A 74 11.95 1.95 8.70
N GLN A 75 10.86 2.33 9.38
CA GLN A 75 10.03 1.40 10.14
C GLN A 75 9.10 0.60 9.22
N VAL A 76 8.46 1.27 8.25
CA VAL A 76 7.64 0.60 7.25
C VAL A 76 8.49 -0.23 6.29
N GLU A 77 9.67 0.27 5.90
CA GLU A 77 10.66 -0.49 5.13
C GLU A 77 11.15 -1.71 5.89
N ARG A 78 11.29 -1.67 7.22
CA ARG A 78 11.64 -2.84 8.02
C ARG A 78 10.53 -3.90 7.96
N VAL A 79 9.27 -3.51 8.06
CA VAL A 79 8.12 -4.43 7.90
C VAL A 79 8.08 -5.01 6.47
N LEU A 80 8.19 -4.17 5.44
CA LEU A 80 8.21 -4.61 4.04
C LEU A 80 9.45 -5.48 3.73
N ARG A 81 10.61 -5.20 4.34
CA ARG A 81 11.81 -6.04 4.23
C ARG A 81 11.59 -7.42 4.84
N VAL A 82 10.86 -7.55 5.94
CA VAL A 82 10.54 -8.87 6.50
C VAL A 82 9.75 -9.70 5.49
N PHE A 83 8.75 -9.14 4.81
CA PHE A 83 8.05 -9.85 3.74
C PHE A 83 8.97 -10.23 2.58
N ALA A 84 9.86 -9.34 2.16
CA ALA A 84 10.84 -9.63 1.11
C ALA A 84 11.84 -10.73 1.51
N LEU A 85 12.31 -10.71 2.77
CA LEU A 85 13.22 -11.70 3.33
C LEU A 85 12.56 -13.07 3.47
N ILE A 86 11.31 -13.13 3.95
CA ILE A 86 10.53 -14.38 4.00
C ILE A 86 10.32 -14.92 2.58
N THR A 87 9.96 -14.06 1.63
CA THR A 87 9.78 -14.47 0.23
C THR A 87 11.09 -15.01 -0.38
N GLY A 88 12.22 -14.36 -0.09
CA GLY A 88 13.53 -14.77 -0.59
C GLY A 88 14.04 -16.07 0.05
N LYS A 89 13.89 -16.23 1.37
CA LYS A 89 14.46 -17.33 2.15
C LYS A 89 13.55 -18.54 2.40
N ALA A 90 12.23 -18.38 2.32
CA ALA A 90 11.28 -19.46 2.58
C ALA A 90 10.59 -19.95 1.31
N ILE A 91 10.28 -19.05 0.36
CA ILE A 91 9.47 -19.39 -0.82
C ILE A 91 10.34 -19.74 -2.03
N ARG A 92 11.46 -19.02 -2.27
CA ARG A 92 12.32 -19.27 -3.44
C ARG A 92 13.43 -20.31 -3.21
N SER A 93 13.87 -20.51 -1.97
CA SER A 93 14.81 -21.57 -1.59
C SER A 93 14.13 -22.81 -1.00
N GLY A 94 12.79 -22.81 -0.89
CA GLY A 94 12.03 -23.98 -0.52
C GLY A 94 11.92 -24.95 -1.71
N SER A 95 12.75 -25.99 -1.73
CA SER A 95 12.42 -27.19 -2.48
C SER A 95 11.20 -27.83 -1.82
N PHE A 96 10.00 -27.45 -2.25
CA PHE A 96 8.78 -28.14 -1.86
C PHE A 96 8.76 -29.51 -2.55
N GLY A 97 9.52 -30.45 -2.02
CA GLY A 97 9.39 -31.86 -2.35
C GLY A 97 8.06 -32.36 -1.81
N SER A 98 7.07 -32.44 -2.69
CA SER A 98 5.87 -33.30 -2.61
C SER A 98 5.29 -33.54 -1.21
N VAL A 99 4.20 -32.85 -0.88
CA VAL A 99 3.28 -33.30 0.18
C VAL A 99 2.23 -34.20 -0.47
N ARG A 100 2.22 -35.47 -0.05
CA ARG A 100 1.10 -36.41 -0.25
C ARG A 100 0.03 -36.16 0.80
#